data_AF-A0A5Q2RDV7-F1
#
_entry.id   AF-A0A5Q2RDV7-F1
#
_cell.length_a   1.000
_cell.length_b   1.000
_cell.length_c   1.000
_cell.angle_alpha   90.00
_cell.angle_beta   90.00
_cell.angle_gamma   90.00
#
_symmetry.space_group_name_H-M   'P 1'
#
loop_
_entity.id
_entity.type
_entity.pdbx_description
1 polymer ?
#
loop_
_entity_poly.entity_id
_entity_poly.type
_entity_poly.pdbx_seq_one_letter_code
_entity_poly.pdbx_strand_id
1 'polypeptide(L)'
;MTVVDDRAAAPPPPDAPRATDERSLPSLAGELGEEVRQLARLEFDLAKAEVSEAAGHAKKAGMGFGAAGVLGYVGILFASFALAFGLAELLPTWLAFLIVALVWALGAAVAYGMGRRNLNAFDPVPRRTIDTLKEDVTWLRHRTS
;
A
#
# COMPACT_ATOMS: atom_id res chain seq x y z
N MET A 1 -91.21 36.45 -16.67
CA MET A 1 -91.48 36.33 -15.22
C MET A 1 -90.20 35.80 -14.58
N THR A 2 -89.14 36.61 -14.53
CA THR A 2 -88.74 37.57 -13.47
C THR A 2 -88.14 36.92 -12.22
N VAL A 3 -86.82 37.16 -12.07
CA VAL A 3 -86.11 37.60 -10.84
C VAL A 3 -85.92 36.48 -9.81
N VAL A 4 -84.70 36.13 -9.37
CA VAL A 4 -83.79 36.93 -8.52
C VAL A 4 -82.32 36.54 -8.76
N ASP A 5 -81.47 37.56 -8.87
CA ASP A 5 -80.00 37.57 -8.79
C ASP A 5 -79.61 37.49 -7.30
N ASP A 6 -78.76 36.55 -6.89
CA ASP A 6 -78.11 36.58 -5.57
C ASP A 6 -76.59 36.50 -5.75
N ARG A 7 -75.96 37.67 -5.84
CA ARG A 7 -74.53 37.83 -5.63
C ARG A 7 -74.26 37.81 -4.13
N ALA A 8 -73.80 36.67 -3.61
CA ALA A 8 -73.10 36.58 -2.35
C ALA A 8 -71.61 36.26 -2.59
N ALA A 9 -70.76 37.05 -1.93
CA ALA A 9 -69.32 37.17 -2.08
C ALA A 9 -68.51 35.86 -2.02
N ALA A 10 -67.36 35.84 -2.71
CA ALA A 10 -66.30 34.86 -2.50
C ALA A 10 -65.40 35.26 -1.32
N PRO A 11 -65.18 34.37 -0.32
CA PRO A 11 -64.02 34.41 0.57
C PRO A 11 -62.99 33.32 0.22
N PRO A 12 -61.73 33.48 0.67
CA PRO A 12 -60.53 32.90 0.05
C PRO A 12 -60.39 31.39 0.25
N PRO A 13 -59.46 30.71 -0.43
CA PRO A 13 -59.06 29.34 -0.11
C PRO A 13 -57.98 29.31 1.00
N PRO A 14 -58.31 28.84 2.22
CA PRO A 14 -57.36 28.27 3.18
C PRO A 14 -57.79 26.82 3.51
N ASP A 15 -57.01 25.76 3.43
CA ASP A 15 -55.56 25.61 3.54
C ASP A 15 -55.13 24.47 2.62
N ALA A 16 -54.42 24.80 1.54
CA ALA A 16 -53.37 23.87 1.13
C ALA A 16 -52.38 23.85 2.30
N PRO A 17 -52.00 22.69 2.87
CA PRO A 17 -50.81 22.64 3.69
C PRO A 17 -49.63 23.08 2.82
N ARG A 18 -49.36 24.38 2.78
CA ARG A 18 -48.06 24.94 2.43
C ARG A 18 -47.18 24.77 3.67
N ALA A 19 -46.84 23.52 3.92
CA ALA A 19 -45.48 23.22 4.29
C ALA A 19 -44.95 22.59 2.98
N THR A 20 -44.12 23.23 2.14
CA THR A 20 -42.83 23.80 2.55
C THR A 20 -42.42 23.26 3.90
N ASP A 21 -42.36 21.92 4.00
CA ASP A 21 -41.46 21.28 4.93
C ASP A 21 -40.08 21.58 4.34
N GLU A 22 -39.67 22.81 4.61
CA GLU A 22 -38.33 23.31 4.44
C GLU A 22 -37.44 22.20 4.98
N ARG A 23 -36.60 21.63 4.11
CA ARG A 23 -35.58 20.65 4.47
C ARG A 23 -35.02 21.04 5.83
N SER A 24 -35.46 20.33 6.85
CA SER A 24 -35.21 20.76 8.21
C SER A 24 -33.70 20.67 8.42
N LEU A 25 -33.06 21.68 9.01
CA LEU A 25 -31.61 21.65 9.29
C LEU A 25 -31.11 20.31 9.89
N PRO A 26 -31.90 19.58 10.71
CA PRO A 26 -31.55 18.22 11.16
C PRO A 26 -31.51 17.16 10.05
N SER A 27 -32.37 17.22 9.02
CA SER A 27 -32.38 16.25 7.91
C SER A 27 -31.21 16.46 6.94
N LEU A 28 -30.82 17.73 6.69
CA LEU A 28 -29.63 18.06 5.88
C LEU A 28 -28.33 17.62 6.56
N ALA A 29 -28.22 17.75 7.89
CA ALA A 29 -27.08 17.24 8.65
C ALA A 29 -27.01 15.70 8.62
N GLY A 30 -28.16 15.03 8.59
CA GLY A 30 -28.27 13.59 8.40
C GLY A 30 -27.80 13.14 7.01
N GLU A 31 -28.24 13.82 5.95
CA GLU A 31 -27.81 13.56 4.56
C GLU A 31 -26.31 13.80 4.37
N LEU A 32 -25.77 14.92 4.83
CA LEU A 32 -24.33 15.22 4.78
C LEU A 32 -23.50 14.19 5.56
N GLY A 33 -23.99 13.74 6.73
CA GLY A 33 -23.33 12.71 7.52
C GLY A 33 -23.31 11.35 6.80
N GLU A 34 -24.36 11.03 6.06
CA GLU A 34 -24.44 9.82 5.25
C GLU A 34 -23.54 9.90 4.01
N GLU A 35 -23.48 11.07 3.34
CA GLU A 35 -22.56 11.33 2.22
C GLU A 35 -21.08 11.22 2.65
N VAL A 36 -20.73 11.79 3.81
CA VAL A 36 -19.36 11.69 4.36
C VAL A 36 -19.00 10.24 4.70
N ARG A 37 -19.93 9.46 5.28
CA ARG A 37 -19.71 8.03 5.53
C ARG A 37 -19.55 7.24 4.24
N GLN A 38 -20.33 7.58 3.22
CA GLN A 38 -20.27 6.95 1.92
C GLN A 38 -18.93 7.25 1.24
N LEU A 39 -18.48 8.51 1.27
CA LEU A 39 -17.17 8.92 0.74
C LEU A 39 -16.01 8.23 1.48
N ALA A 40 -16.04 8.21 2.81
CA ALA A 40 -15.01 7.54 3.62
C ALA A 40 -14.92 6.04 3.30
N ARG A 41 -16.08 5.39 3.06
CA ARG A 41 -16.11 3.99 2.65
C ARG A 41 -15.55 3.79 1.24
N LEU A 42 -15.83 4.69 0.30
CA LEU A 42 -15.24 4.67 -1.03
C LEU A 42 -13.72 4.85 -0.99
N GLU A 43 -13.20 5.82 -0.23
CA GLU A 43 -11.75 6.02 -0.07
C GLU A 43 -11.08 4.80 0.55
N PHE A 44 -11.73 4.17 1.54
CA PHE A 44 -11.23 2.92 2.11
C PHE A 44 -11.22 1.77 1.09
N ASP A 45 -12.30 1.60 0.34
CA ASP A 45 -12.40 0.57 -0.70
C ASP A 45 -11.39 0.81 -1.83
N LEU A 46 -11.15 2.08 -2.19
CA LEU A 46 -10.14 2.48 -3.17
C LEU A 46 -8.72 2.21 -2.66
N ALA A 47 -8.39 2.64 -1.43
CA ALA A 47 -7.10 2.37 -0.82
C ALA A 47 -6.83 0.87 -0.70
N LYS A 48 -7.87 0.08 -0.36
CA LYS A 48 -7.78 -1.38 -0.34
C LYS A 48 -7.53 -1.96 -1.72
N ALA A 49 -8.17 -1.44 -2.77
CA ALA A 49 -7.96 -1.87 -4.15
C ALA A 49 -6.52 -1.56 -4.61
N GLU A 50 -6.01 -0.36 -4.34
CA GLU A 50 -4.65 0.05 -4.71
C GLU A 50 -3.58 -0.78 -3.98
N VAL A 51 -3.76 -1.02 -2.68
CA VAL A 51 -2.88 -1.92 -1.91
C VAL A 51 -2.94 -3.35 -2.44
N SER A 52 -4.13 -3.84 -2.80
CA SER A 52 -4.30 -5.18 -3.38
C SER A 52 -3.62 -5.31 -4.75
N GLU A 53 -3.72 -4.28 -5.59
CA GLU A 53 -3.07 -4.22 -6.89
C GLU A 53 -1.54 -4.18 -6.74
N ALA A 54 -1.03 -3.33 -5.84
CA ALA A 54 0.40 -3.25 -5.53
C ALA A 54 0.92 -4.59 -4.99
N ALA A 55 0.18 -5.24 -4.09
CA ALA A 55 0.51 -6.57 -3.57
C ALA A 55 0.51 -7.64 -4.67
N GLY A 56 -0.45 -7.58 -5.60
CA GLY A 56 -0.51 -8.49 -6.75
C GLY A 56 0.70 -8.35 -7.67
N HIS A 57 1.09 -7.12 -8.00
CA HIS A 57 2.29 -6.83 -8.80
C HIS A 57 3.56 -7.28 -8.08
N ALA A 58 3.71 -6.94 -6.80
CA ALA A 58 4.83 -7.37 -5.98
C ALA A 58 4.92 -8.91 -5.89
N LYS A 59 3.79 -9.61 -5.75
CA LYS A 59 3.73 -11.07 -5.74
C LYS A 59 4.17 -11.65 -7.08
N LYS A 60 3.66 -11.15 -8.20
CA LYS A 60 4.03 -11.65 -9.54
C LYS A 60 5.50 -11.42 -9.83
N ALA A 61 6.03 -10.24 -9.51
CA ALA A 61 7.45 -9.95 -9.61
C ALA A 61 8.28 -10.86 -8.69
N GLY A 62 7.86 -11.02 -7.43
CA GLY A 62 8.50 -11.90 -6.45
C GLY A 62 8.54 -13.36 -6.89
N MET A 63 7.48 -13.87 -7.54
CA MET A 63 7.48 -15.22 -8.12
C MET A 63 8.49 -15.36 -9.26
N GLY A 64 8.57 -14.38 -10.16
CA GLY A 64 9.55 -14.35 -11.24
C GLY A 64 10.98 -14.35 -10.72
N PHE A 65 11.30 -13.45 -9.78
CA PHE A 65 12.61 -13.40 -9.14
C PHE A 65 12.91 -14.66 -8.31
N GLY A 66 11.92 -15.22 -7.63
CA GLY A 66 12.06 -16.47 -6.89
C GLY A 66 12.41 -17.64 -7.81
N ALA A 67 11.68 -17.79 -8.92
CA ALA A 67 11.95 -18.83 -9.92
C ALA A 67 13.33 -18.63 -10.57
N ALA A 68 13.67 -17.40 -10.96
CA ALA A 68 14.98 -17.07 -11.51
C ALA A 68 16.10 -17.35 -10.51
N GLY A 69 15.89 -17.08 -9.22
CA GLY A 69 16.83 -17.39 -8.15
C GLY A 69 17.08 -18.90 -8.01
N VAL A 70 16.02 -19.71 -7.98
CA VAL A 70 16.14 -21.18 -7.90
C VAL A 70 16.80 -21.76 -9.15
N LEU A 71 16.33 -21.38 -10.34
CA LEU A 71 16.90 -21.87 -11.60
C LEU A 71 18.34 -21.41 -11.80
N GLY A 72 18.64 -20.16 -11.44
CA GLY A 72 19.99 -19.62 -11.46
C GLY A 72 20.91 -20.36 -10.51
N TYR A 73 20.45 -20.67 -9.28
CA TYR A 73 21.21 -21.47 -8.31
C TYR A 73 21.51 -22.88 -8.84
N VAL A 74 20.51 -23.57 -9.39
CA VAL A 74 20.71 -24.89 -10.00
C VAL A 74 21.67 -24.82 -11.18
N GLY A 75 21.54 -23.81 -12.05
CA GLY A 75 22.46 -23.58 -13.17
C GLY A 75 23.90 -23.34 -12.72
N ILE A 76 24.09 -22.57 -11.66
CA ILE A 76 25.38 -22.33 -11.00
C ILE A 76 25.99 -23.64 -10.47
N LEU A 77 25.20 -24.53 -9.87
CA LEU A 77 25.68 -25.84 -9.42
C LEU A 77 26.17 -26.69 -10.59
N PHE A 78 25.38 -26.80 -11.65
CA PHE A 78 25.80 -27.53 -12.86
C PHE A 78 27.02 -26.92 -13.52
N ALA A 79 27.11 -25.59 -13.60
CA ALA A 79 28.30 -24.89 -14.11
C ALA A 79 29.54 -25.19 -13.26
N SER A 80 29.38 -25.29 -11.93
CA SER A 80 30.47 -25.64 -11.02
C SER A 80 30.97 -27.07 -11.26
N PHE A 81 30.06 -28.03 -11.43
CA PHE A 81 30.43 -29.40 -11.80
C PHE A 81 31.09 -29.47 -13.18
N ALA A 82 30.53 -28.79 -14.18
CA ALA A 82 31.10 -28.75 -15.51
C ALA A 82 32.53 -28.16 -15.50
N LEU A 83 32.75 -27.09 -14.76
CA LEU A 83 34.08 -26.49 -14.59
C LEU A 83 35.04 -27.44 -13.85
N ALA A 84 34.59 -28.08 -12.76
CA ALA A 84 35.42 -28.99 -12.00
C ALA A 84 35.82 -30.22 -12.83
N PHE A 85 34.88 -30.83 -13.57
CA PHE A 85 35.19 -31.94 -14.46
C PHE A 85 36.07 -31.52 -15.64
N GLY A 86 35.84 -30.35 -16.23
CA GLY A 86 36.72 -29.82 -17.27
C GLY A 86 38.15 -29.58 -16.78
N LEU A 87 38.33 -29.09 -15.56
CA LEU A 87 39.65 -28.97 -14.92
C LEU A 87 40.27 -30.33 -14.57
N ALA A 88 39.45 -31.33 -14.25
CA ALA A 88 39.91 -32.67 -13.92
C ALA A 88 40.55 -33.41 -15.11
N GLU A 89 40.34 -32.94 -16.35
CA GLU A 89 41.07 -33.43 -17.54
C GLU A 89 42.56 -33.01 -17.53
N LEU A 90 42.92 -31.97 -16.78
CA LEU A 90 44.29 -31.45 -16.71
C LEU A 90 44.99 -31.74 -15.37
N LEU A 91 44.21 -31.96 -14.30
CA LEU A 91 44.68 -32.03 -12.92
C LEU A 91 43.97 -33.17 -12.16
N PRO A 92 44.51 -33.65 -11.02
CA PRO A 92 43.80 -34.60 -10.17
C PRO A 92 42.41 -34.07 -9.78
N THR A 93 41.39 -34.92 -9.84
CA THR A 93 39.98 -34.54 -9.61
C THR A 93 39.79 -33.77 -8.31
N TRP A 94 40.42 -34.20 -7.21
CA TRP A 94 40.30 -33.52 -5.92
C TRP A 94 40.80 -32.06 -5.96
N LEU A 95 41.86 -31.79 -6.73
CA LEU A 95 42.45 -30.46 -6.85
C LEU A 95 41.57 -29.55 -7.72
N ALA A 96 40.98 -30.10 -8.79
CA ALA A 96 40.02 -29.39 -9.62
C ALA A 96 38.82 -28.89 -8.81
N PHE A 97 38.20 -29.77 -8.00
CA PHE A 97 37.11 -29.39 -7.12
C PHE A 97 37.53 -28.39 -6.03
N LEU A 98 38.75 -28.49 -5.50
CA LEU A 98 39.29 -27.54 -4.53
C LEU A 98 39.45 -26.14 -5.13
N ILE A 99 39.95 -26.03 -6.37
CA ILE A 99 40.05 -24.75 -7.08
C ILE A 99 38.67 -24.11 -7.25
N VAL A 100 37.68 -24.87 -7.71
CA VAL A 100 36.30 -24.36 -7.86
C VAL A 100 35.72 -23.93 -6.51
N ALA A 101 35.98 -24.67 -5.44
CA ALA A 101 35.55 -24.30 -4.09
C ALA A 101 36.19 -22.98 -3.61
N LEU A 102 37.47 -22.74 -3.91
CA LEU A 102 38.14 -21.48 -3.58
C LEU A 102 37.56 -20.28 -4.36
N VAL A 103 37.17 -20.48 -5.62
CA VAL A 103 36.48 -19.44 -6.41
C VAL A 103 35.18 -19.03 -5.75
N TRP A 104 34.37 -20.00 -5.31
CA TRP A 104 33.13 -19.73 -4.56
C TRP A 104 33.39 -19.08 -3.20
N ALA A 105 34.42 -19.52 -2.47
CA ALA A 105 34.79 -18.94 -1.19
C ALA A 105 35.19 -17.47 -1.33
N LEU A 106 35.96 -17.12 -2.38
CA LEU A 106 36.33 -15.73 -2.67
C LEU A 106 35.09 -14.89 -3.05
N GLY A 107 34.23 -15.41 -3.91
CA GLY A 107 32.97 -14.76 -4.26
C GLY A 107 32.09 -14.49 -3.03
N ALA A 108 31.97 -15.48 -2.15
CA ALA A 108 31.23 -15.36 -0.89
C ALA A 108 31.85 -14.32 0.05
N ALA A 109 33.17 -14.26 0.17
CA ALA A 109 33.87 -13.27 0.98
C ALA A 109 33.62 -11.84 0.47
N VAL A 110 33.65 -11.64 -0.86
CA VAL A 110 33.35 -10.33 -1.48
C VAL A 110 31.89 -9.94 -1.24
N ALA A 111 30.95 -10.85 -1.50
CA ALA A 111 29.52 -10.60 -1.29
C ALA A 111 29.21 -10.27 0.17
N TYR A 112 29.78 -11.03 1.12
CA TYR A 112 29.66 -10.76 2.55
C TYR A 112 30.22 -9.38 2.92
N GLY A 113 31.40 -9.02 2.39
CA GLY A 113 32.01 -7.72 2.61
C GLY A 113 31.14 -6.56 2.10
N MET A 114 30.57 -6.70 0.90
CA MET A 114 29.64 -5.71 0.33
C MET A 114 28.35 -5.60 1.13
N GLY A 115 27.73 -6.73 1.48
CA GLY A 115 26.51 -6.77 2.28
C GLY A 115 26.71 -6.10 3.65
N ARG A 116 27.81 -6.43 4.33
CA ARG A 116 28.17 -5.82 5.61
C ARG A 116 28.39 -4.30 5.51
N ARG A 117 29.03 -3.82 4.45
CA ARG A 117 29.19 -2.37 4.21
C ARG A 117 27.85 -1.68 4.02
N ASN A 118 26.95 -2.29 3.25
CA ASN A 118 25.63 -1.74 3.01
C ASN A 118 24.80 -1.69 4.30
N LEU A 119 24.80 -2.76 5.10
CA LEU A 119 24.12 -2.78 6.39
C LEU A 119 24.65 -1.72 7.36
N ASN A 120 25.96 -1.46 7.34
CA ASN A 120 26.55 -0.40 8.17
C ASN A 120 26.24 1.02 7.68
N ALA A 121 25.84 1.19 6.41
CA ALA A 121 25.51 2.48 5.82
C ALA A 121 24.02 2.85 5.97
N PHE A 122 23.15 1.87 6.20
CA PHE A 122 21.73 2.10 6.47
C PHE A 122 21.51 2.32 7.98
N ASP A 123 21.02 3.50 8.39
CA ASP A 123 20.43 3.70 9.73
C ASP A 123 18.96 3.26 9.68
N PRO A 124 18.60 2.09 10.26
CA PRO A 124 17.24 1.58 10.20
C PRO A 124 16.25 2.39 11.05
N VAL A 125 16.76 3.31 11.89
CA VAL A 125 15.94 4.18 12.72
C VAL A 125 15.64 5.46 11.94
N PRO A 126 14.37 5.74 11.58
CA PRO A 126 14.00 7.00 10.96
C PRO A 126 13.98 8.11 12.03
N ARG A 127 15.18 8.53 12.47
CA ARG A 127 15.38 9.49 13.57
C ARG A 127 14.61 10.78 13.35
N ARG A 128 14.59 11.29 12.11
CA ARG A 128 13.82 12.48 11.73
C ARG A 128 12.32 12.31 12.00
N THR A 129 11.72 11.18 11.59
CA THR A 129 10.30 10.90 11.83
C THR A 129 10.00 10.79 13.33
N ILE A 130 10.89 10.13 14.09
CA ILE A 130 10.74 10.02 15.54
C ILE A 130 10.84 11.38 16.22
N ASP A 131 11.74 12.25 15.76
CA ASP A 131 11.92 13.58 16.36
C ASP A 131 10.74 14.51 16.03
N THR A 132 10.20 14.46 14.81
CA THR A 132 8.96 15.18 14.47
C THR A 132 7.77 14.69 15.32
N LEU A 133 7.61 13.38 15.52
CA LEU A 133 6.55 12.84 16.40
C LEU A 133 6.71 13.29 17.86
N LYS A 134 7.95 13.43 18.36
CA LYS A 134 8.20 13.97 19.71
C LYS A 134 7.86 15.45 19.82
N GLU A 135 8.18 16.25 18.80
CA GLU A 135 7.78 17.66 18.74
C GLU A 135 6.26 17.81 18.75
N ASP A 136 5.56 17.01 17.94
CA ASP A 136 4.09 17.03 17.86
C ASP A 136 3.44 16.67 19.22
N VAL A 137 3.96 15.64 19.90
CA VAL A 137 3.50 15.25 21.24
C VAL A 137 3.77 16.35 22.28
N THR A 138 4.92 17.04 22.16
CA THR A 138 5.29 18.13 23.06
C THR A 138 4.39 19.35 22.84
N TRP A 139 4.06 19.68 21.60
CA TRP A 139 3.11 20.74 21.24
C TRP A 139 1.70 20.47 21.79
N LEU A 140 1.23 19.22 21.72
CA LEU A 140 -0.07 18.82 22.24
C LEU A 140 -0.16 18.90 23.77
N ARG A 141 0.93 18.57 24.48
CA ARG A 141 1.00 18.73 25.94
C ARG A 141 0.99 20.18 26.39
N HIS A 142 1.68 21.08 25.70
CA HIS A 142 1.68 22.51 26.05
C HIS A 142 0.35 23.23 25.81
N ARG A 143 -0.53 22.68 24.95
CA ARG A 143 -1.86 23.27 24.69
C ARG A 143 -2.93 22.87 25.74
N THR A 144 -2.65 21.88 26.57
CA THR A 144 -3.61 21.32 27.54
C THR A 144 -3.25 21.58 29.01
N SER A 145 -2.17 22.33 29.27
CA SER A 145 -1.78 22.85 30.59
C SER A 145 -1.86 24.37 30.63
#